data_AF-A0A2E6KGL3-F1
#
_entry.id   AF-A0A2E6KGL3-F1
#
_cell.length_a   1.000
_cell.length_b   1.000
_cell.length_c   1.000
_cell.angle_alpha   90.00
_cell.angle_beta   90.00
_cell.angle_gamma   90.00
#
_symmetry.space_group_name_H-M   'P 1'
#
loop_
_entity.id
_entity.type
_entity.pdbx_description
1 polymer ?
#
loop_
_entity_poly.entity_id
_entity_poly.type
_entity_poly.pdbx_seq_one_letter_code
_entity_poly.pdbx_strand_id
1 'polypeptide(L)'
;MDVSKANLLNSIVLIIMGFWGFLELSSPTALIPALFGIVLLICYLIARSKPSLNKLFAHIAVTFTLLILIALIGVRLPKSLEDGGIGLFRVVSMISTSSFAFLIFIKSFIDARIKK
;
A
#
# COMPACT_ATOMS: atom_id res chain seq x y z
N MET A 1 8.96 -10.55 -8.95
CA MET A 1 8.68 -9.10 -9.06
C MET A 1 9.67 -8.34 -8.18
N ASP A 2 10.14 -7.17 -8.60
CA ASP A 2 11.02 -6.30 -7.80
C ASP A 2 10.21 -5.34 -6.90
N VAL A 3 10.90 -4.65 -5.98
CA VAL A 3 10.30 -3.71 -5.01
C VAL A 3 9.54 -2.58 -5.70
N SER A 4 10.09 -2.05 -6.79
CA SER A 4 9.54 -0.88 -7.48
C SER A 4 8.17 -1.21 -8.09
N LYS A 5 8.08 -2.35 -8.77
CA LYS A 5 6.82 -2.87 -9.32
C LYS A 5 5.82 -3.25 -8.23
N ALA A 6 6.28 -3.81 -7.11
CA ALA A 6 5.42 -4.15 -5.98
C ALA A 6 4.78 -2.90 -5.35
N ASN A 7 5.60 -1.87 -5.09
CA ASN A 7 5.14 -0.60 -4.56
C ASN A 7 4.18 0.11 -5.53
N LEU A 8 4.49 0.11 -6.84
CA LEU A 8 3.62 0.68 -7.85
C LEU A 8 2.25 -0.03 -7.86
N LEU A 9 2.23 -1.36 -7.92
CA LEU A 9 0.99 -2.13 -7.88
C LEU A 9 0.17 -1.79 -6.63
N ASN A 10 0.80 -1.81 -5.46
CA ASN A 10 0.10 -1.50 -4.21
C ASN A 10 -0.44 -0.07 -4.20
N SER A 11 0.34 0.91 -4.67
CA SER A 11 -0.07 2.31 -4.73
C SER A 11 -1.31 2.50 -5.61
N ILE A 12 -1.34 1.88 -6.79
CA ILE A 12 -2.46 1.97 -7.73
C ILE A 12 -3.71 1.33 -7.13
N VAL A 13 -3.59 0.14 -6.53
CA VAL A 13 -4.72 -0.55 -5.91
C VAL A 13 -5.30 0.28 -4.76
N LEU A 14 -4.47 0.83 -3.88
CA LEU A 14 -4.92 1.68 -2.78
C LEU A 14 -5.63 2.95 -3.27
N ILE A 15 -5.14 3.58 -4.34
CA ILE A 15 -5.77 4.75 -4.96
C ILE A 15 -7.15 4.38 -5.51
N ILE A 16 -7.22 3.40 -6.41
CA ILE A 16 -8.46 3.02 -7.10
C ILE A 16 -9.50 2.56 -6.08
N MET A 17 -9.12 1.68 -5.16
CA MET A 17 -10.03 1.14 -4.16
C MET A 17 -10.46 2.20 -3.14
N GLY A 18 -9.56 3.08 -2.70
CA GLY A 18 -9.92 4.18 -1.81
C GLY A 18 -10.92 5.17 -2.44
N PHE A 19 -10.71 5.53 -3.71
CA PHE A 19 -11.66 6.36 -4.45
C PHE A 19 -13.00 5.66 -4.67
N TRP A 20 -13.00 4.38 -5.04
CA TRP A 20 -14.24 3.59 -5.12
C TRP A 20 -14.98 3.64 -3.78
N GLY A 21 -14.29 3.35 -2.67
CA GLY A 21 -14.92 3.37 -1.36
C GLY A 21 -15.52 4.71 -0.97
N PHE A 22 -14.94 5.82 -1.42
CA PHE A 22 -15.54 7.14 -1.25
C PHE A 22 -16.83 7.32 -2.04
N LEU A 23 -16.88 6.90 -3.30
CA LEU A 23 -18.08 7.01 -4.13
C LEU A 23 -19.25 6.18 -3.58
N GLU A 24 -18.95 5.00 -3.04
CA GLU A 24 -19.96 4.10 -2.48
C GLU A 24 -20.46 4.58 -1.10
N LEU A 25 -19.54 4.96 -0.21
CA LEU A 25 -19.89 5.29 1.19
C LEU A 25 -20.19 6.78 1.41
N SER A 26 -19.90 7.63 0.43
CA SER A 26 -19.95 9.10 0.54
C SER A 26 -19.24 9.64 1.80
N SER A 27 -18.21 8.93 2.27
CA SER A 27 -17.51 9.23 3.53
C SER A 27 -16.07 9.65 3.26
N PRO A 28 -15.64 10.86 3.68
CA PRO A 28 -14.26 11.31 3.49
C PRO A 28 -13.22 10.36 4.08
N THR A 29 -13.58 9.60 5.13
CA THR A 29 -12.69 8.61 5.75
C THR A 29 -12.31 7.46 4.81
N ALA A 30 -13.10 7.19 3.78
CA ALA A 30 -12.83 6.17 2.78
C ALA A 30 -11.68 6.54 1.83
N LEU A 31 -11.27 7.82 1.79
CA LEU A 31 -10.13 8.30 1.00
C LEU A 31 -8.77 8.08 1.69
N ILE A 32 -8.73 7.63 2.95
CA ILE A 32 -7.48 7.39 3.67
C ILE A 32 -6.56 6.40 2.90
N PRO A 33 -7.03 5.23 2.42
CA PRO A 33 -6.21 4.35 1.59
C PRO A 33 -5.70 5.04 0.32
N ALA A 34 -6.52 5.87 -0.33
CA ALA A 34 -6.10 6.58 -1.54
C ALA A 34 -4.98 7.59 -1.25
N LEU A 35 -5.04 8.31 -0.12
CA LEU A 35 -3.98 9.20 0.32
C LEU A 35 -2.66 8.44 0.53
N PHE A 36 -2.69 7.29 1.21
CA PHE A 36 -1.52 6.43 1.36
C PHE A 36 -1.00 5.93 0.01
N GLY A 37 -1.91 5.53 -0.89
CA GLY A 37 -1.55 5.15 -2.25
C GLY A 37 -0.83 6.27 -3.01
N ILE A 38 -1.28 7.53 -2.89
CA ILE A 38 -0.59 8.69 -3.49
C ILE A 38 0.81 8.86 -2.92
N VAL A 39 0.99 8.77 -1.60
CA VAL A 39 2.31 8.85 -0.96
C VAL A 39 3.24 7.75 -1.46
N LEU A 40 2.76 6.51 -1.58
CA LEU A 40 3.53 5.39 -2.11
C LEU A 40 3.88 5.58 -3.59
N LEU A 41 2.97 6.14 -4.38
CA LEU A 41 3.21 6.45 -5.79
C LEU A 41 4.30 7.52 -5.94
N ILE A 42 4.28 8.57 -5.10
CA ILE A 42 5.33 9.59 -5.05
C ILE A 42 6.67 8.95 -4.69
N CYS A 43 6.70 8.06 -3.69
CA CYS A 43 7.93 7.34 -3.34
C CYS A 43 8.48 6.52 -4.53
N TYR A 44 7.60 5.86 -5.29
CA TYR A 44 7.98 5.15 -6.52
C TYR A 44 8.57 6.10 -7.57
N LEU A 45 7.89 7.22 -7.86
CA LEU A 45 8.33 8.18 -8.88
C LEU A 45 9.68 8.81 -8.52
N ILE A 46 9.89 9.18 -7.25
CA ILE A 46 11.16 9.76 -6.80
C ILE A 46 12.27 8.72 -6.83
N ALA A 47 12.05 7.52 -6.33
CA ALA A 47 13.04 6.44 -6.36
C ALA A 47 13.46 6.09 -7.80
N ARG A 48 12.51 6.15 -8.75
CA ARG A 48 12.77 5.93 -10.18
C ARG A 48 13.56 7.07 -10.82
N SER A 49 13.21 8.32 -10.53
CA SER A 49 13.85 9.51 -11.13
C SER A 49 15.20 9.86 -10.49
N LYS A 50 15.40 9.51 -9.22
CA LYS A 50 16.62 9.79 -8.45
C LYS A 50 17.15 8.53 -7.75
N PRO A 51 17.88 7.66 -8.46
CA PRO A 51 18.38 6.38 -7.91
C PRO A 51 19.26 6.54 -6.67
N SER A 52 19.97 7.66 -6.52
CA SER A 52 20.78 7.97 -5.32
C SER A 52 19.94 8.05 -4.03
N LEU A 53 18.65 8.36 -4.15
CA LEU A 53 17.71 8.46 -3.01
C LEU A 53 16.89 7.18 -2.80
N ASN A 54 17.11 6.14 -3.61
CA ASN A 54 16.29 4.92 -3.60
C ASN A 54 16.22 4.27 -2.20
N LYS A 55 17.34 4.24 -1.46
CA LYS A 55 17.38 3.63 -0.12
C LYS A 55 16.47 4.36 0.88
N LEU A 56 16.45 5.70 0.83
CA LEU A 56 15.61 6.52 1.69
C LEU A 56 14.13 6.31 1.37
N PHE A 57 13.75 6.44 0.10
CA PHE A 57 12.35 6.29 -0.32
C PHE A 57 11.83 4.86 -0.21
N ALA A 58 12.70 3.84 -0.27
CA ALA A 58 12.31 2.47 0.05
C ALA A 58 11.93 2.29 1.54
N HIS A 59 12.65 2.92 2.46
CA HIS A 59 12.32 2.89 3.90
C HIS A 59 11.06 3.69 4.23
N ILE A 60 10.87 4.82 3.55
CA ILE A 60 9.61 5.59 3.68
C ILE A 60 8.45 4.75 3.16
N ALA A 61 8.56 4.19 1.95
CA ALA A 61 7.50 3.39 1.34
C ALA A 61 7.12 2.15 2.17
N VAL A 62 8.09 1.38 2.67
CA VAL A 62 7.78 0.21 3.51
C VAL A 62 7.12 0.61 4.83
N THR A 63 7.51 1.75 5.43
CA THR A 63 6.91 2.25 6.68
C THR A 63 5.45 2.64 6.48
N PHE A 64 5.16 3.39 5.42
CA PHE A 64 3.79 3.75 5.06
C PHE A 64 2.96 2.53 4.65
N THR A 65 3.56 1.56 3.95
CA THR A 65 2.91 0.28 3.60
C THR A 65 2.52 -0.51 4.84
N LEU A 66 3.41 -0.60 5.84
CA LEU A 66 3.11 -1.27 7.10
C LEU A 66 2.02 -0.54 7.88
N LEU A 67 2.08 0.79 7.93
CA LEU A 67 1.09 1.62 8.63
C LEU A 67 -0.32 1.44 8.04
N ILE A 68 -0.45 1.51 6.71
CA ILE A 68 -1.76 1.29 6.07
C ILE A 68 -2.23 -0.15 6.21
N LEU A 69 -1.33 -1.13 6.17
CA LEU A 69 -1.68 -2.54 6.36
C LEU A 69 -2.27 -2.78 7.76
N ILE A 70 -1.65 -2.23 8.80
CA ILE A 70 -2.16 -2.30 10.17
C ILE A 70 -3.53 -1.61 10.27
N ALA A 71 -3.69 -0.43 9.68
CA ALA A 71 -4.97 0.28 9.69
C ALA A 71 -6.08 -0.48 8.94
N LEU A 72 -5.75 -1.12 7.81
CA LEU A 72 -6.68 -1.92 7.03
C LEU A 72 -7.15 -3.15 7.82
N ILE A 73 -6.23 -3.87 8.45
CA ILE A 73 -6.54 -5.08 9.22
C ILE A 73 -7.25 -4.73 10.54
N GLY A 74 -6.75 -3.73 11.27
CA GLY A 74 -7.23 -3.40 12.62
C GLY A 74 -8.53 -2.60 12.64
N VAL A 75 -8.82 -1.82 11.60
CA VAL A 75 -9.98 -0.91 11.59
C VAL A 75 -10.95 -1.22 10.46
N ARG A 76 -10.46 -1.36 9.22
CA ARG A 76 -11.36 -1.48 8.07
C ARG A 76 -11.91 -2.88 7.85
N LEU A 77 -11.11 -3.91 8.07
CA LEU A 77 -11.51 -5.30 7.88
C LEU A 77 -12.67 -5.71 8.79
N PRO A 78 -12.66 -5.45 10.12
CA PRO A 78 -13.79 -5.80 10.98
C PRO A 78 -15.09 -5.16 10.52
N LYS A 79 -15.05 -3.86 10.21
CA LYS A 79 -16.21 -3.13 9.71
C LYS A 79 -16.76 -3.70 8.40
N SER A 80 -15.88 -4.05 7.45
CA SER A 80 -16.33 -4.65 6.19
C SER A 80 -16.81 -6.10 6.32
N LEU A 81 -16.42 -6.83 7.37
CA LEU A 81 -16.99 -8.14 7.67
C LEU A 81 -18.40 -8.03 8.25
N GLU A 82 -18.64 -7.01 9.09
CA GLU A 82 -19.98 -6.70 9.64
C GLU A 82 -20.93 -6.20 8.56
N ASP A 83 -20.49 -5.24 7.73
CA ASP A 83 -21.29 -4.65 6.66
C ASP A 83 -21.56 -5.66 5.52
N GLY A 84 -20.66 -6.62 5.31
CA GLY A 84 -20.73 -7.59 4.21
C GLY A 84 -20.62 -6.96 2.81
N GLY A 85 -20.93 -7.77 1.78
CA GLY A 85 -21.04 -7.29 0.39
C GLY A 85 -19.73 -6.94 -0.31
N ILE A 86 -19.82 -6.06 -1.32
CA ILE A 86 -18.70 -5.75 -2.22
C ILE A 86 -17.58 -4.93 -1.54
N GLY A 87 -17.89 -4.24 -0.44
CA GLY A 87 -16.92 -3.52 0.37
C GLY A 87 -15.83 -4.42 0.98
N LEU A 88 -16.16 -5.69 1.27
CA LEU A 88 -15.20 -6.68 1.75
C LEU A 88 -14.15 -7.02 0.69
N PHE A 89 -14.58 -7.25 -0.56
CA PHE A 89 -13.67 -7.52 -1.68
C PHE A 89 -12.66 -6.39 -1.85
N ARG A 90 -13.12 -5.15 -1.78
CA ARG A 90 -12.27 -3.95 -1.82
C ARG A 90 -11.20 -4.00 -0.72
N VAL A 91 -11.59 -4.25 0.53
CA VAL A 91 -10.63 -4.28 1.66
C VAL A 91 -9.64 -5.44 1.53
N VAL A 92 -10.11 -6.63 1.16
CA VAL A 92 -9.26 -7.82 0.93
C VAL A 92 -8.24 -7.56 -0.17
N SER A 93 -8.63 -6.90 -1.27
CA SER A 93 -7.71 -6.56 -2.35
C SER A 93 -6.57 -5.64 -1.88
N MET A 94 -6.89 -4.60 -1.10
CA MET A 94 -5.90 -3.67 -0.55
C MET A 94 -4.97 -4.34 0.46
N ILE A 95 -5.49 -5.22 1.33
CA ILE A 95 -4.69 -5.99 2.29
C ILE A 95 -3.75 -6.94 1.55
N SER A 96 -4.24 -7.61 0.51
CA SER A 96 -3.46 -8.57 -0.26
C SER A 96 -2.29 -7.90 -0.96
N THR A 97 -2.51 -6.78 -1.66
CA THR A 97 -1.42 -6.05 -2.32
C THR A 97 -0.46 -5.39 -1.33
N SER A 98 -0.96 -4.89 -0.20
CA SER A 98 -0.11 -4.27 0.83
C SER A 98 0.78 -5.31 1.51
N SER A 99 0.22 -6.47 1.87
CA SER A 99 0.98 -7.59 2.41
C SER A 99 2.03 -8.08 1.42
N PHE A 100 1.66 -8.24 0.16
CA PHE A 100 2.57 -8.68 -0.87
C PHE A 100 3.73 -7.70 -1.11
N ALA A 101 3.43 -6.39 -1.18
CA ALA A 101 4.45 -5.36 -1.31
C ALA A 101 5.38 -5.34 -0.09
N PHE A 102 4.83 -5.43 1.12
CA PHE A 102 5.61 -5.47 2.36
C PHE A 102 6.59 -6.65 2.38
N LEU A 103 6.14 -7.86 2.03
CA LEU A 103 7.02 -9.04 1.95
C LEU A 103 8.15 -8.86 0.93
N ILE A 104 7.87 -8.25 -0.22
CA ILE A 104 8.90 -7.95 -1.24
C ILE A 104 9.91 -6.91 -0.71
N PHE A 105 9.48 -5.87 0.01
CA PHE A 105 10.39 -4.93 0.66
C PHE A 105 11.34 -5.64 1.64
N ILE A 106 10.80 -6.47 2.54
CA ILE A 106 11.61 -7.21 3.51
C ILE A 106 12.61 -8.13 2.80
N LYS A 107 12.16 -8.90 1.80
CA LYS A 107 13.05 -9.74 1.00
C LYS A 107 14.18 -8.93 0.37
N SER A 108 13.87 -7.78 -0.23
CA SER A 108 14.88 -6.92 -0.84
C SER A 108 15.91 -6.39 0.17
N PHE A 109 15.51 -6.11 1.40
CA PHE A 109 16.45 -5.68 2.45
C PHE A 109 17.35 -6.82 2.89
N ILE A 110 16.82 -8.04 3.03
CA ILE A 110 17.60 -9.24 3.33
C ILE A 110 18.62 -9.50 2.22
N ASP A 111 18.18 -9.51 0.95
CA ASP A 111 19.06 -9.73 -0.21
C ASP A 111 20.19 -8.71 -0.27
N ALA A 112 19.93 -7.44 0.07
CA ALA A 112 20.94 -6.39 0.11
C ALA A 112 21.96 -6.56 1.26
N ARG A 113 21.59 -7.28 2.33
CA ARG A 113 22.49 -7.61 3.44
C ARG A 113 23.35 -8.83 3.13
N ILE A 114 22.80 -9.81 2.42
CA ILE A 114 23.53 -11.03 1.99
C ILE A 114 24.59 -10.70 0.93
N LYS A 115 24.29 -9.77 0.02
CA LYS A 115 25.21 -9.35 -1.05
C LYS A 115 26.32 -8.41 -0.58
N LYS A 116 26.37 -8.08 0.71
CA LYS A 116 27.35 -7.17 1.30
C LYS A 116 28.47 -7.97 1.95
#